data_AF-A0A7S4Q1R1-F1
#
_entry.id   AF-A0A7S4Q1R1-F1
#
_cell.length_a   1.000
_cell.length_b   1.000
_cell.length_c   1.000
_cell.angle_alpha   90.00
_cell.angle_beta   90.00
_cell.angle_gamma   90.00
#
_symmetry.space_group_name_H-M   'P 1'
#
loop_
_entity.id
_entity.type
_entity.pdbx_description
1 polymer ?
#
loop_
_entity_poly.entity_id
_entity_poly.type
_entity_poly.pdbx_seq_one_letter_code
_entity_poly.pdbx_strand_id
1 'polypeptide(L)'
;AVLNCAPSGLRMLPCDAYEAHGILYRSTNVRRDDSTYRILHSEDGACSEHLRVAKAFYDDIKKGNGKALFFCVAGQNRSATLAVAVLLLSGEPLEKVLGRCSTARPFILENQGFQRQVVELEAFLRRTSISEALNAMIHSRGVKRLRSSDSCGGELAQPADTEKTTNGSPRVQLELRVPGLYRVFEVELPARATIAAVKHACVEQVNAHLRTESSLQLGRSWLVYHDDGASGWDDVVTLDLALEEEAIEADLQLAV
;
A
#
# COMPACT_ATOMS: atom_id res chain seq x y z
N ALA A 1 13.84 -2.38 15.08
CA ALA A 1 13.84 -2.10 13.64
C ALA A 1 12.40 -1.95 13.15
N VAL A 2 12.20 -1.18 12.08
CA VAL A 2 10.89 -0.78 11.57
C VAL A 2 10.80 -1.05 10.07
N LEU A 3 9.71 -1.67 9.63
CA LEU A 3 9.36 -1.86 8.23
C LEU A 3 8.07 -1.10 7.90
N ASN A 4 8.20 -0.13 7.00
CA ASN A 4 7.07 0.61 6.42
C ASN A 4 6.44 -0.19 5.28
N CYS A 5 5.22 -0.64 5.49
CA CYS A 5 4.39 -1.37 4.52
C CYS A 5 3.38 -0.47 3.80
N ALA A 6 3.51 0.85 3.90
CA ALA A 6 2.72 1.83 3.16
C ALA A 6 3.52 2.37 1.94
N PRO A 7 2.90 3.13 1.03
CA PRO A 7 3.61 3.84 0.00
C PRO A 7 4.67 4.76 0.63
N SER A 8 5.79 4.89 -0.06
CA SER A 8 6.92 5.77 0.29
C SER A 8 6.56 7.26 0.34
N GLY A 9 5.32 7.63 -0.01
CA GLY A 9 4.76 8.97 0.08
C GLY A 9 4.49 9.49 1.50
N LEU A 10 4.69 8.68 2.56
CA LEU A 10 4.69 9.16 3.95
C LEU A 10 5.91 10.07 4.19
N ARG A 11 5.87 11.29 3.65
CA ARG A 11 6.98 12.26 3.53
C ARG A 11 7.52 12.80 4.87
N MET A 12 7.01 12.31 6.00
CA MET A 12 7.31 12.85 7.33
C MET A 12 7.82 11.81 8.33
N LEU A 13 8.33 10.66 7.88
CA LEU A 13 8.98 9.73 8.79
C LEU A 13 10.38 10.23 9.14
N PRO A 14 10.72 10.41 10.43
CA PRO A 14 12.00 10.96 10.85
C PRO A 14 13.08 9.87 10.78
N CYS A 15 13.45 9.46 9.56
CA CYS A 15 14.43 8.40 9.31
C CYS A 15 15.78 8.69 9.97
N ASP A 16 16.23 9.94 9.95
CA ASP A 16 17.45 10.38 10.62
C ASP A 16 17.37 10.17 12.14
N ALA A 17 16.19 10.42 12.74
CA ALA A 17 15.97 10.16 14.15
C ALA A 17 15.97 8.66 14.45
N TYR A 18 15.43 7.82 13.57
CA TYR A 18 15.53 6.37 13.71
C TYR A 18 16.99 5.90 13.69
N GLU A 19 17.77 6.37 12.72
CA GLU A 19 19.19 6.03 12.63
C GLU A 19 19.97 6.49 13.86
N ALA A 20 19.74 7.71 14.34
CA ALA A 20 20.35 8.25 15.56
C ALA A 20 20.05 7.41 16.82
N HIS A 21 18.92 6.69 16.83
CA HIS A 21 18.53 5.77 17.91
C HIS A 21 18.87 4.30 17.62
N GLY A 22 19.65 4.02 16.56
CA GLY A 22 20.02 2.65 16.16
C GLY A 22 18.84 1.82 15.65
N ILE A 23 17.77 2.47 15.19
CA ILE A 23 16.58 1.81 14.66
C ILE A 23 16.75 1.66 13.15
N LEU A 24 17.02 0.43 12.70
CA LEU A 24 16.99 0.11 11.27
C LEU A 24 15.60 0.39 10.70
N TYR A 25 15.54 1.18 9.63
CA TYR A 25 14.33 1.46 8.85
C TYR A 25 14.43 0.83 7.46
N ARG A 26 13.35 0.18 7.00
CA ARG A 26 13.16 -0.28 5.61
C ARG A 26 11.74 0.01 5.14
N SER A 27 11.51 -0.03 3.84
CA SER A 27 10.17 0.10 3.24
C SER A 27 9.93 -0.97 2.18
N THR A 28 8.69 -1.44 2.08
CA THR A 28 8.24 -2.31 0.98
C THR A 28 7.53 -1.54 -0.13
N ASN A 29 7.14 -0.27 0.10
CA ASN A 29 6.41 0.58 -0.84
C ASN A 29 5.13 -0.07 -1.42
N VAL A 30 4.32 -0.71 -0.59
CA VAL A 30 3.04 -1.29 -1.04
C VAL A 30 2.06 -0.16 -1.37
N ARG A 31 1.77 -0.01 -2.67
CA ARG A 31 1.03 1.14 -3.20
C ARG A 31 -0.48 1.07 -2.99
N ARG A 32 -1.06 -0.14 -3.01
CA ARG A 32 -2.51 -0.33 -2.96
C ARG A 32 -2.94 -1.25 -1.82
N ASP A 33 -4.18 -1.08 -1.39
CA ASP A 33 -4.82 -1.84 -0.31
C ASP A 33 -6.15 -2.46 -0.77
N ASP A 34 -6.35 -2.60 -2.08
CA ASP A 34 -7.53 -3.19 -2.68
C ASP A 34 -7.45 -4.72 -2.76
N SER A 35 -8.58 -5.39 -2.95
CA SER A 35 -8.67 -6.86 -2.94
C SER A 35 -8.04 -7.55 -4.16
N THR A 36 -7.74 -6.80 -5.22
CA THR A 36 -7.07 -7.34 -6.41
C THR A 36 -5.55 -7.23 -6.30
N TYR A 37 -5.05 -6.47 -5.33
CA TYR A 37 -3.62 -6.22 -5.19
C TYR A 37 -2.85 -7.47 -4.77
N ARG A 38 -1.78 -7.74 -5.53
CA ARG A 38 -0.93 -8.91 -5.42
C ARG A 38 0.23 -8.67 -4.46
N ILE A 39 -0.10 -8.56 -3.17
CA ILE A 39 0.89 -8.22 -2.13
C ILE A 39 1.87 -9.35 -1.82
N LEU A 40 1.50 -10.63 -1.99
CA LEU A 40 2.36 -11.77 -1.65
C LEU A 40 3.00 -12.46 -2.87
N HIS A 41 2.32 -12.48 -4.03
CA HIS A 41 2.82 -13.13 -5.24
C HIS A 41 2.22 -12.53 -6.52
N SER A 42 2.94 -12.60 -7.63
CA SER A 42 2.49 -12.19 -8.97
C SER A 42 1.53 -13.19 -9.62
N GLU A 43 1.09 -12.91 -10.86
CA GLU A 43 0.16 -13.75 -11.65
C GLU A 43 0.68 -15.13 -11.97
N ASP A 44 1.98 -15.23 -12.23
CA ASP A 44 2.70 -16.48 -12.43
C ASP A 44 2.95 -17.25 -11.12
N GLY A 45 2.48 -16.73 -9.98
CA GLY A 45 2.71 -17.32 -8.66
C GLY A 45 4.10 -17.06 -8.08
N ALA A 46 4.95 -16.25 -8.73
CA ALA A 46 6.24 -15.88 -8.17
C ALA A 46 6.08 -14.94 -6.96
N CYS A 47 6.99 -15.03 -6.00
CA CYS A 47 6.98 -14.18 -4.82
C CYS A 47 7.02 -12.68 -5.19
N SER A 48 6.17 -11.88 -4.56
CA SER A 48 6.20 -10.43 -4.76
C SER A 48 7.47 -9.82 -4.18
N GLU A 49 7.88 -8.67 -4.71
CA GLU A 49 9.01 -7.94 -4.13
C GLU A 49 8.73 -7.50 -2.69
N HIS A 50 7.48 -7.15 -2.37
CA HIS A 50 7.07 -6.77 -1.01
C HIS A 50 7.32 -7.89 0.00
N LEU A 51 6.97 -9.13 -0.36
CA LEU A 51 7.17 -10.29 0.50
C LEU A 51 8.67 -10.63 0.63
N ARG A 52 9.46 -10.52 -0.45
CA ARG A 52 10.92 -10.69 -0.38
C ARG A 52 11.57 -9.70 0.57
N VAL A 53 11.26 -8.41 0.43
CA VAL A 53 11.80 -7.35 1.29
C VAL A 53 11.37 -7.58 2.75
N ALA A 54 10.11 -7.90 2.99
CA ALA A 54 9.59 -8.18 4.32
C ALA A 54 10.30 -9.37 4.97
N LYS A 55 10.51 -10.47 4.22
CA LYS A 55 11.19 -11.67 4.72
C LYS A 55 12.67 -11.41 5.00
N ALA A 56 13.38 -10.75 4.09
CA ALA A 56 14.78 -10.38 4.30
C ALA A 56 14.95 -9.47 5.53
N PHE A 57 14.08 -8.48 5.68
CA PHE A 57 14.04 -7.63 6.88
C PHE A 57 13.82 -8.47 8.15
N TYR A 58 12.82 -9.34 8.17
CA TYR A 58 12.54 -10.18 9.34
C TYR A 58 13.72 -11.10 9.70
N ASP A 59 14.35 -11.72 8.70
CA ASP A 59 15.49 -12.62 8.91
C ASP A 59 16.71 -11.90 9.50
N ASP A 60 17.02 -10.70 9.01
CA ASP A 60 18.11 -9.89 9.53
C ASP A 60 17.90 -9.57 11.02
N ILE A 61 16.67 -9.22 11.40
CA ILE A 61 16.33 -8.90 12.79
C ILE A 61 16.31 -10.14 13.67
N LYS A 62 15.80 -11.27 13.16
CA LYS A 62 15.77 -12.54 13.89
C LYS A 62 17.19 -13.05 14.18
N LYS A 63 18.13 -12.95 13.23
CA LYS A 63 19.55 -13.28 13.42
C LYS A 63 20.19 -12.45 14.52
N GLY A 64 19.84 -11.16 14.60
CA GLY A 64 20.30 -10.25 15.66
C GLY A 64 19.54 -10.34 16.98
N ASN A 65 18.59 -11.29 17.11
CA ASN A 65 17.68 -11.41 18.26
C ASN A 65 16.95 -10.09 18.60
N GLY A 66 16.65 -9.28 17.59
CA GLY A 66 16.02 -7.97 17.72
C GLY A 66 14.49 -8.03 17.67
N LYS A 67 13.87 -6.85 17.79
CA LYS A 67 12.42 -6.67 17.62
C LYS A 67 12.12 -5.95 16.30
N ALA A 68 11.14 -6.46 15.57
CA ALA A 68 10.67 -5.92 14.30
C ALA A 68 9.26 -5.33 14.47
N LEU A 69 9.09 -4.08 14.03
CA LEU A 69 7.79 -3.43 13.92
C LEU A 69 7.40 -3.35 12.44
N PHE A 70 6.26 -3.94 12.08
CA PHE A 70 5.64 -3.81 10.76
C PHE A 70 4.50 -2.82 10.90
N PHE A 71 4.48 -1.76 10.09
CA PHE A 71 3.39 -0.78 10.14
C PHE A 71 2.94 -0.35 8.74
N CYS A 72 1.69 0.06 8.63
CA CYS A 72 1.16 0.79 7.49
C CYS A 72 0.25 1.91 8.03
N VAL A 73 -0.48 2.63 7.17
CA VAL A 73 -1.31 3.76 7.58
C VAL A 73 -2.34 3.38 8.65
N ALA A 74 -3.24 2.45 8.35
CA ALA A 74 -4.27 2.01 9.30
C ALA A 74 -3.78 0.87 10.24
N GLY A 75 -2.66 0.22 9.90
CA GLY A 75 -2.16 -0.96 10.60
C GLY A 75 -3.11 -2.17 10.55
N GLN A 76 -3.96 -2.26 9.52
CA GLN A 76 -5.00 -3.29 9.40
C GLN A 76 -4.66 -4.36 8.37
N ASN A 77 -4.39 -3.96 7.13
CA ASN A 77 -4.26 -4.90 6.00
C ASN A 77 -2.79 -5.13 5.64
N ARG A 78 -2.18 -4.24 4.84
CA ARG A 78 -0.81 -4.38 4.31
C ARG A 78 0.24 -4.87 5.32
N SER A 79 0.38 -4.20 6.46
CA SER A 79 1.37 -4.57 7.47
C SER A 79 1.06 -5.89 8.14
N ALA A 80 -0.21 -6.17 8.43
CA ALA A 80 -0.65 -7.44 9.00
C ALA A 80 -0.41 -8.59 8.03
N THR A 81 -0.77 -8.44 6.76
CA THR A 81 -0.58 -9.46 5.72
C THR A 81 0.88 -9.84 5.57
N LEU A 82 1.78 -8.85 5.48
CA LEU A 82 3.22 -9.12 5.37
C LEU A 82 3.78 -9.73 6.66
N ALA A 83 3.37 -9.24 7.84
CA ALA A 83 3.81 -9.80 9.12
C ALA A 83 3.36 -11.27 9.29
N VAL A 84 2.12 -11.59 8.95
CA VAL A 84 1.59 -12.96 8.98
C VAL A 84 2.35 -13.84 7.98
N ALA A 85 2.54 -13.38 6.74
CA ALA A 85 3.24 -14.13 5.71
C ALA A 85 4.69 -14.48 6.10
N VAL A 86 5.45 -13.54 6.70
CA VAL A 86 6.83 -13.83 7.13
C VAL A 86 6.90 -14.81 8.31
N LEU A 87 5.88 -14.81 9.18
CA LEU A 87 5.78 -15.80 10.27
C LEU A 87 5.47 -17.20 9.71
N LEU A 88 4.57 -17.31 8.72
CA LEU A 88 4.33 -18.57 8.00
C LEU A 88 5.60 -19.10 7.35
N LEU A 89 6.33 -18.23 6.63
CA LEU A 89 7.61 -18.56 6.01
C LEU A 89 8.71 -18.90 7.03
N SER A 90 8.50 -18.58 8.31
CA SER A 90 9.37 -18.96 9.42
C SER A 90 8.95 -20.27 10.09
N GLY A 91 7.94 -20.96 9.56
CA GLY A 91 7.43 -22.24 10.04
C GLY A 91 6.32 -22.13 11.09
N GLU A 92 5.77 -20.94 11.35
CA GLU A 92 4.63 -20.82 12.25
C GLU A 92 3.31 -21.22 11.55
N PRO A 93 2.47 -22.08 12.16
CA PRO A 93 1.16 -22.42 11.58
C PRO A 93 0.22 -21.22 11.52
N LEU A 94 -0.59 -21.10 10.45
CA LEU A 94 -1.48 -19.96 10.25
C LEU A 94 -2.46 -19.78 11.39
N GLU A 95 -3.10 -20.86 11.84
CA GLU A 95 -4.06 -20.84 12.96
C GLU A 95 -3.45 -20.22 14.22
N LYS A 96 -2.22 -20.59 14.56
CA LYS A 96 -1.50 -20.04 15.73
C LYS A 96 -1.16 -18.57 15.55
N VAL A 97 -0.78 -18.15 14.34
CA VAL A 97 -0.51 -16.74 14.04
C VAL A 97 -1.81 -15.93 14.16
N LEU A 98 -2.89 -16.37 13.51
CA LEU A 98 -4.18 -15.68 13.52
C LEU A 98 -4.79 -15.62 14.93
N GLY A 99 -4.68 -16.67 15.74
CA GLY A 99 -5.16 -16.66 17.12
C GLY A 99 -4.46 -15.61 18.01
N ARG A 100 -3.15 -15.40 17.82
CA ARG A 100 -2.42 -14.32 18.50
C ARG A 100 -2.85 -12.95 17.98
N CYS A 101 -2.98 -12.83 16.67
CA CYS A 101 -3.39 -11.60 16.00
C CYS A 101 -4.80 -11.16 16.43
N SER A 102 -5.78 -12.06 16.43
CA SER A 102 -7.17 -11.73 16.81
C SER A 102 -7.29 -11.28 18.27
N THR A 103 -6.48 -11.86 19.16
CA THR A 103 -6.42 -11.45 20.57
C THR A 103 -5.78 -10.08 20.75
N ALA A 104 -4.70 -9.79 20.02
CA ALA A 104 -3.97 -8.54 20.16
C ALA A 104 -4.59 -7.36 19.39
N ARG A 105 -5.21 -7.64 18.23
CA ARG A 105 -5.78 -6.64 17.31
C ARG A 105 -6.86 -7.30 16.43
N PRO A 106 -8.13 -7.34 16.86
CA PRO A 106 -9.19 -8.14 16.22
C PRO A 106 -9.66 -7.62 14.85
N PHE A 107 -9.24 -6.41 14.46
CA PHE A 107 -9.65 -5.71 13.24
C PHE A 107 -8.55 -5.67 12.17
N ILE A 108 -7.70 -6.70 12.10
CA ILE A 108 -6.69 -6.84 11.05
C ILE A 108 -7.15 -7.78 9.94
N LEU A 109 -6.52 -7.67 8.76
CA LEU A 109 -6.79 -8.49 7.59
C LEU A 109 -8.24 -8.42 7.09
N GLU A 110 -8.90 -7.27 7.14
CA GLU A 110 -10.27 -7.11 6.60
C GLU A 110 -10.33 -7.25 5.06
N ASN A 111 -9.22 -7.01 4.36
CA ASN A 111 -9.12 -7.20 2.92
C ASN A 111 -9.14 -8.70 2.55
N GLN A 112 -10.25 -9.14 1.94
CA GLN A 112 -10.46 -10.54 1.52
C GLN A 112 -9.44 -11.04 0.49
N GLY A 113 -8.94 -10.17 -0.37
CA GLY A 113 -7.90 -10.51 -1.34
C GLY A 113 -6.57 -10.86 -0.67
N PHE A 114 -6.24 -10.15 0.40
CA PHE A 114 -5.06 -10.44 1.20
C PHE A 114 -5.24 -11.68 2.07
N GLN A 115 -6.43 -11.89 2.66
CA GLN A 115 -6.75 -13.13 3.37
C GLN A 115 -6.56 -14.34 2.45
N ARG A 116 -7.08 -14.27 1.22
CA ARG A 116 -6.94 -15.32 0.21
C ARG A 116 -5.47 -15.64 -0.08
N GLN A 117 -4.65 -14.63 -0.31
CA GLN A 117 -3.21 -14.82 -0.57
C GLN A 117 -2.49 -15.48 0.62
N VAL A 118 -2.86 -15.16 1.86
CA VAL A 118 -2.28 -15.78 3.07
C VAL A 118 -2.66 -17.26 3.15
N VAL A 119 -3.91 -17.62 2.85
CA VAL A 119 -4.37 -19.02 2.81
C VAL A 119 -3.70 -19.78 1.66
N GLU A 120 -3.55 -19.16 0.49
CA GLU A 120 -2.83 -19.73 -0.65
C GLU A 120 -1.36 -20.00 -0.29
N LEU A 121 -0.70 -19.07 0.41
CA LEU A 121 0.66 -19.25 0.92
C LEU A 121 0.74 -20.42 1.92
N GLU A 122 -0.19 -20.52 2.87
CA GLU A 122 -0.22 -21.66 3.81
C GLU A 122 -0.40 -22.99 3.05
N ALA A 123 -1.34 -23.06 2.12
CA ALA A 123 -1.60 -24.26 1.34
C ALA A 123 -0.36 -24.68 0.51
N PHE A 124 0.36 -23.70 -0.03
CA PHE A 124 1.62 -23.93 -0.74
C PHE A 124 2.70 -24.51 0.19
N LEU A 125 2.86 -23.95 1.39
CA LEU A 125 3.82 -24.41 2.42
C LEU A 125 3.47 -25.77 3.03
N ARG A 126 2.21 -26.22 2.96
CA ARG A 126 1.83 -27.58 3.39
C ARG A 126 2.18 -28.65 2.36
N ARG A 127 2.24 -28.29 1.07
CA ARG A 127 2.54 -29.21 -0.04
C ARG A 127 4.02 -29.32 -0.36
N THR A 128 4.81 -28.38 0.14
CA THR A 128 6.21 -28.16 -0.24
C THR A 128 7.02 -27.93 1.02
N SER A 129 8.25 -28.45 1.13
CA SER A 129 9.07 -28.10 2.30
C SER A 129 9.34 -26.58 2.33
N ILE A 130 9.51 -25.99 3.51
CA ILE A 130 9.78 -24.54 3.63
C ILE A 130 11.04 -24.15 2.82
N SER A 131 12.04 -25.04 2.78
CA SER A 131 13.27 -24.85 1.99
C SER A 131 12.98 -24.82 0.48
N GLU A 132 12.16 -25.73 -0.03
CA GLU A 132 11.73 -25.75 -1.43
C GLU A 132 10.82 -24.57 -1.78
N ALA A 133 9.95 -24.15 -0.87
CA ALA A 133 9.12 -22.97 -1.04
C ALA A 133 9.99 -21.71 -1.15
N LEU A 134 10.94 -21.53 -0.23
CA LEU A 134 11.93 -20.46 -0.30
C LEU A 134 12.77 -20.52 -1.58
N ASN A 135 13.22 -21.72 -1.98
CA ASN A 135 14.02 -21.89 -3.19
C ASN A 135 13.22 -21.59 -4.47
N ALA A 136 11.98 -22.04 -4.58
CA ALA A 136 11.08 -21.69 -5.69
C ALA A 136 10.80 -20.18 -5.73
N MET A 137 10.72 -19.53 -4.56
CA MET A 137 10.50 -18.09 -4.42
C MET A 137 11.76 -17.23 -4.70
N ILE A 138 12.96 -17.78 -4.47
CA ILE A 138 14.26 -17.15 -4.76
C ILE A 138 14.67 -17.38 -6.23
N HIS A 139 14.37 -18.54 -6.81
CA HIS A 139 14.83 -18.96 -8.15
C HIS A 139 13.83 -18.69 -9.28
N SER A 140 12.74 -17.95 -9.06
CA SER A 140 11.88 -17.50 -10.17
C SER A 140 12.58 -16.53 -11.15
N ARG A 141 13.85 -16.19 -10.92
CA ARG A 141 14.74 -15.70 -11.98
C ARG A 141 15.27 -16.86 -12.84
N GLY A 142 14.44 -17.34 -13.76
CA GLY A 142 14.95 -17.97 -14.98
C GLY A 142 14.31 -19.31 -15.38
N VAL A 143 13.31 -19.24 -16.25
CA VAL A 143 13.18 -20.19 -17.36
C VAL A 143 13.46 -19.43 -18.65
N LYS A 144 14.68 -19.61 -19.20
CA LYS A 144 15.07 -19.19 -20.55
C LYS A 144 14.55 -20.20 -21.58
N ARG A 145 13.88 -19.75 -22.64
CA ARG A 145 14.46 -19.75 -24.02
C ARG A 145 13.48 -19.17 -25.05
N LEU A 146 13.99 -18.15 -25.74
CA LEU A 146 13.57 -17.67 -27.04
C LEU A 146 13.33 -18.81 -28.04
N ARG A 147 12.32 -18.64 -28.89
CA ARG A 147 12.46 -18.85 -30.33
C ARG A 147 12.24 -17.53 -31.05
N SER A 148 13.19 -17.27 -31.94
CA SER A 148 13.39 -16.12 -32.82
C SER A 148 12.41 -16.05 -33.97
N SER A 149 11.99 -14.83 -34.32
CA SER A 149 11.78 -14.25 -35.67
C SER A 149 10.85 -13.04 -35.49
N ASP A 150 11.00 -11.86 -36.08
CA ASP A 150 12.01 -11.27 -36.93
C ASP A 150 11.84 -9.75 -36.83
N SER A 151 12.93 -9.05 -37.14
CA SER A 151 13.07 -7.65 -37.57
C SER A 151 11.85 -6.73 -37.66
N CYS A 152 11.99 -5.50 -37.16
CA CYS A 152 12.08 -4.32 -38.04
C CYS A 152 12.54 -3.09 -37.24
N GLY A 153 13.46 -2.33 -37.85
CA GLY A 153 14.07 -1.13 -37.29
C GLY A 153 13.29 0.17 -37.52
N GLY A 154 13.90 1.27 -37.08
CA GLY A 154 13.42 2.65 -37.22
C GLY A 154 13.54 3.36 -35.86
N GLU A 155 14.68 3.95 -35.53
CA GLU A 155 15.10 5.34 -35.81
C GLU A 155 14.91 6.24 -34.59
N LEU A 156 16.02 6.83 -34.13
CA LEU A 156 16.05 7.85 -33.08
C LEU A 156 15.39 9.13 -33.59
N ALA A 157 14.44 9.66 -32.83
CA ALA A 157 14.06 11.07 -32.90
C ALA A 157 14.07 11.67 -31.49
N GLN A 158 14.83 12.76 -31.33
CA GLN A 158 14.82 13.63 -30.15
C GLN A 158 13.51 14.43 -30.06
N PRO A 159 13.14 14.94 -28.87
CA PRO A 159 11.79 15.40 -28.59
C PRO A 159 11.52 16.78 -29.18
N ALA A 160 10.36 16.92 -29.83
CA ALA A 160 9.78 18.22 -30.17
C ALA A 160 8.80 18.60 -29.06
N ASP A 161 9.11 19.70 -28.36
CA ASP A 161 8.19 20.37 -27.45
C ASP A 161 6.88 20.69 -28.17
N THR A 162 5.81 19.97 -27.81
CA THR A 162 4.46 20.29 -28.25
C THR A 162 3.57 20.26 -27.02
N GLU A 163 3.31 21.43 -26.44
CA GLU A 163 2.24 21.64 -25.46
C GLU A 163 0.91 21.21 -26.09
N LYS A 164 0.47 19.99 -25.77
CA LYS A 164 -0.91 19.56 -25.98
C LYS A 164 -1.73 20.08 -24.80
N THR A 165 -2.43 21.19 -25.00
CA THR A 165 -3.53 21.61 -24.11
C THR A 165 -4.65 20.57 -24.18
N THR A 166 -4.65 19.64 -23.24
CA THR A 166 -5.81 18.78 -22.98
C THR A 166 -6.88 19.62 -22.28
N ASN A 167 -7.99 19.91 -22.97
CA ASN A 167 -9.15 20.66 -22.47
C ASN A 167 -9.99 19.91 -21.40
N GLY A 168 -9.38 19.01 -20.63
CA GLY A 168 -10.03 18.33 -19.50
C GLY A 168 -9.60 18.97 -18.19
N SER A 169 -10.55 19.32 -17.33
CA SER A 169 -10.25 19.65 -15.93
C SER A 169 -9.47 18.49 -15.31
N PRO A 170 -8.35 18.72 -14.59
CA PRO A 170 -7.61 17.66 -13.93
C PRO A 170 -8.52 16.90 -12.96
N ARG A 171 -8.54 15.58 -13.05
CA ARG A 171 -9.27 14.69 -12.14
C ARG A 171 -8.28 14.13 -11.13
N VAL A 172 -8.70 14.09 -9.86
CA VAL A 172 -7.89 13.51 -8.78
C VAL A 172 -8.67 12.42 -8.09
N GLN A 173 -7.95 11.36 -7.70
CA GLN A 173 -8.52 10.31 -6.87
C GLN A 173 -8.25 10.62 -5.40
N LEU A 174 -9.30 10.57 -4.60
CA LEU A 174 -9.29 10.78 -3.16
C LEU A 174 -9.67 9.51 -2.45
N GLU A 175 -8.80 9.02 -1.57
CA GLU A 175 -9.09 7.84 -0.76
C GLU A 175 -9.48 8.26 0.66
N LEU A 176 -10.72 7.99 1.04
CA LEU A 176 -11.23 8.16 2.41
C LEU A 176 -11.04 6.87 3.20
N ARG A 177 -10.23 6.98 4.25
CA ARG A 177 -9.93 5.89 5.17
C ARG A 177 -10.52 6.16 6.54
N VAL A 178 -11.66 5.54 6.81
CA VAL A 178 -12.30 5.50 8.13
C VAL A 178 -12.36 4.03 8.55
N PRO A 179 -12.12 3.67 9.82
CA PRO A 179 -12.31 2.29 10.27
C PRO A 179 -13.70 1.75 9.88
N GLY A 180 -13.76 0.65 9.12
CA GLY A 180 -15.01 0.08 8.61
C GLY A 180 -15.58 0.75 7.34
N LEU A 181 -14.96 1.81 6.82
CA LEU A 181 -15.36 2.48 5.58
C LEU A 181 -14.15 2.82 4.71
N TYR A 182 -14.13 2.19 3.53
CA TYR A 182 -13.19 2.50 2.45
C TYR A 182 -13.97 3.04 1.25
N ARG A 183 -13.65 4.27 0.84
CA ARG A 183 -14.23 4.90 -0.35
C ARG A 183 -13.19 5.67 -1.14
N VAL A 184 -13.29 5.59 -2.46
CA VAL A 184 -12.50 6.37 -3.40
C VAL A 184 -13.44 7.32 -4.12
N PHE A 185 -13.09 8.60 -4.16
CA PHE A 185 -13.82 9.63 -4.91
C PHE A 185 -12.96 10.10 -6.07
N GLU A 186 -13.60 10.41 -7.19
CA GLU A 186 -12.99 11.23 -8.21
C GLU A 186 -13.47 12.67 -8.01
N VAL A 187 -12.53 13.59 -7.84
CA VAL A 187 -12.82 15.02 -7.70
C VAL A 187 -12.25 15.76 -8.88
N GLU A 188 -13.10 16.54 -9.54
CA GLU A 188 -12.68 17.45 -10.59
C GLU A 188 -12.08 18.70 -9.94
N LEU A 189 -10.84 19.02 -10.30
CA LEU A 189 -10.17 20.22 -9.84
C LEU A 189 -10.13 21.28 -10.95
N PRO A 190 -10.19 22.57 -10.59
CA PRO A 190 -9.91 23.63 -11.55
C PRO A 190 -8.51 23.48 -12.13
N ALA A 191 -8.35 23.75 -13.44
CA ALA A 191 -7.05 23.65 -14.14
C ALA A 191 -5.93 24.50 -13.50
N ARG A 192 -6.28 25.54 -12.75
CA ARG A 192 -5.38 26.30 -11.87
C ARG A 192 -6.07 26.49 -10.53
N ALA A 193 -5.62 25.77 -9.51
CA ALA A 193 -6.14 25.84 -8.16
C ALA A 193 -5.01 26.06 -7.16
N THR A 194 -5.25 26.85 -6.12
CA THR A 194 -4.35 26.91 -4.96
C THR A 194 -4.50 25.63 -4.14
N ILE A 195 -3.50 25.29 -3.32
CA ILE A 195 -3.59 24.15 -2.38
C ILE A 195 -4.86 24.27 -1.52
N ALA A 196 -5.20 25.48 -1.07
CA ALA A 196 -6.42 25.75 -0.30
C ALA A 196 -7.71 25.42 -1.08
N ALA A 197 -7.77 25.78 -2.37
CA ALA A 197 -8.93 25.47 -3.21
C ALA A 197 -9.05 23.96 -3.49
N VAL A 198 -7.93 23.26 -3.71
CA VAL A 198 -7.92 21.79 -3.85
C VAL A 198 -8.39 21.14 -2.56
N LYS A 199 -7.86 21.58 -1.40
CA LYS A 199 -8.26 21.10 -0.09
C LYS A 199 -9.76 21.27 0.12
N HIS A 200 -10.30 22.47 -0.13
CA HIS A 200 -11.73 22.76 -0.01
C HIS A 200 -12.60 21.81 -0.85
N ALA A 201 -12.28 21.64 -2.14
CA ALA A 201 -13.04 20.76 -3.03
C ALA A 201 -13.02 19.29 -2.56
N CYS A 202 -11.88 18.81 -2.08
CA CYS A 202 -11.74 17.46 -1.53
C CYS A 202 -12.58 17.26 -0.25
N VAL A 203 -12.53 18.25 0.65
CA VAL A 203 -13.28 18.27 1.90
C VAL A 203 -14.78 18.27 1.64
N GLU A 204 -15.25 19.13 0.74
CA GLU A 204 -16.66 19.25 0.39
C GLU A 204 -17.21 17.93 -0.16
N GLN A 205 -16.47 17.26 -1.04
CA GLN A 205 -16.87 15.96 -1.60
C GLN A 205 -16.99 14.88 -0.51
N VAL A 206 -15.99 14.79 0.38
CA VAL A 206 -15.98 13.83 1.49
C VAL A 206 -17.15 14.11 2.44
N ASN A 207 -17.37 15.37 2.81
CA ASN A 207 -18.46 15.77 3.70
C ASN A 207 -19.85 15.48 3.08
N ALA A 208 -20.03 15.74 1.79
CA ALA A 208 -21.27 15.42 1.08
C ALA A 208 -21.59 13.92 1.16
N HIS A 209 -20.59 13.05 1.00
CA HIS A 209 -20.76 11.61 1.17
C HIS A 209 -21.04 11.21 2.62
N LEU A 210 -20.29 11.77 3.58
CA LEU A 210 -20.49 11.42 4.99
C LEU A 210 -21.87 11.85 5.51
N ARG A 211 -22.44 12.94 5.00
CA ARG A 211 -23.79 13.40 5.35
C ARG A 211 -24.91 12.45 4.88
N THR A 212 -24.67 11.64 3.84
CA THR A 212 -25.66 10.63 3.40
C THR A 212 -25.60 9.35 4.21
N GLU A 213 -24.50 9.12 4.92
CA GLU A 213 -24.24 7.88 5.63
C GLU A 213 -24.66 8.00 7.11
N SER A 214 -25.92 7.65 7.39
CA SER A 214 -26.58 7.87 8.68
C SER A 214 -26.12 6.97 9.84
N SER A 215 -25.09 6.13 9.66
CA SER A 215 -24.69 5.10 10.64
C SER A 215 -23.18 5.03 10.97
N LEU A 216 -22.39 6.01 10.54
CA LEU A 216 -20.93 5.96 10.75
C LEU A 216 -20.51 6.68 12.04
N GLN A 217 -19.88 5.93 12.96
CA GLN A 217 -19.02 6.52 13.97
C GLN A 217 -17.67 6.86 13.32
N LEU A 218 -17.48 8.12 12.97
CA LEU A 218 -16.26 8.58 12.32
C LEU A 218 -15.12 8.71 13.33
N GLY A 219 -14.14 7.81 13.23
CA GLY A 219 -12.81 8.02 13.80
C GLY A 219 -11.95 8.95 12.94
N ARG A 220 -10.68 9.11 13.29
CA ARG A 220 -9.72 9.93 12.52
C ARG A 220 -9.71 9.54 11.04
N SER A 221 -9.95 10.51 10.16
CA SER A 221 -9.96 10.36 8.70
C SER A 221 -8.67 10.91 8.09
N TRP A 222 -8.29 10.33 6.94
CA TRP A 222 -7.12 10.74 6.16
C TRP A 222 -7.54 10.89 4.71
N LEU A 223 -7.00 11.90 4.02
CA LEU A 223 -7.15 12.09 2.59
C LEU A 223 -5.81 11.86 1.91
N VAL A 224 -5.76 10.90 0.99
CA VAL A 224 -4.58 10.66 0.17
C VAL A 224 -4.84 11.22 -1.21
N TYR A 225 -3.98 12.16 -1.64
CA TYR A 225 -4.02 12.74 -2.98
C TYR A 225 -3.24 11.87 -3.97
N HIS A 226 -3.91 11.50 -5.06
CA HIS A 226 -3.30 10.84 -6.21
C HIS A 226 -3.48 11.71 -7.46
N ASP A 227 -2.35 12.14 -8.03
CA ASP A 227 -2.30 12.74 -9.37
C ASP A 227 -1.94 11.65 -10.38
N ASP A 228 -2.90 11.29 -11.23
CA ASP A 228 -2.72 10.35 -12.34
C ASP A 228 -2.25 11.09 -13.61
N GLY A 229 -1.27 11.98 -13.44
CA GLY A 229 -0.75 12.84 -14.51
C GLY A 229 -0.54 12.09 -15.82
N ALA A 230 -1.17 12.59 -16.89
CA ALA A 230 -1.20 12.03 -18.24
C ALA A 230 0.14 12.06 -19.01
N SER A 231 1.26 12.35 -18.33
CA SER A 231 2.61 12.31 -18.90
C SER A 231 3.38 11.15 -18.29
N GLY A 232 3.66 10.16 -19.14
CA GLY A 232 4.35 8.90 -18.82
C GLY A 232 5.22 8.90 -17.57
N TRP A 233 4.86 8.01 -16.63
CA TRP A 233 5.71 7.24 -15.73
C TRP A 233 7.06 7.90 -15.35
N ASP A 234 7.10 8.62 -14.21
CA ASP A 234 8.05 8.34 -13.11
C ASP A 234 7.90 9.26 -11.88
N ASP A 235 7.19 10.39 -11.97
CA ASP A 235 7.02 11.33 -10.83
C ASP A 235 5.55 11.47 -10.38
N VAL A 236 5.04 10.45 -9.67
CA VAL A 236 3.76 10.58 -8.94
C VAL A 236 4.03 11.35 -7.64
N VAL A 237 3.63 12.62 -7.59
CA VAL A 237 3.66 13.42 -6.37
C VAL A 237 2.48 13.02 -5.49
N THR A 238 2.70 12.09 -4.56
CA THR A 238 1.75 11.85 -3.46
C THR A 238 1.90 12.98 -2.43
N LEU A 239 0.86 13.80 -2.29
CA LEU A 239 0.73 14.81 -1.25
C LEU A 239 -0.21 14.27 -0.17
N ASP A 240 0.33 13.88 0.98
CA ASP A 240 -0.49 13.57 2.15
C ASP A 240 -1.02 14.89 2.74
N LEU A 241 -2.21 15.29 2.32
CA LEU A 241 -2.92 16.40 2.95
C LEU A 241 -3.61 15.89 4.21
N ALA A 242 -2.95 16.06 5.35
CA ALA A 242 -3.59 15.87 6.64
C ALA A 242 -4.80 16.83 6.75
N LEU A 243 -6.01 16.30 6.63
CA LEU A 243 -7.26 17.05 6.82
C LEU A 243 -7.63 17.22 8.31
N GLU A 244 -6.71 16.87 9.20
CA GLU A 244 -6.92 16.69 10.65
C GLU A 244 -7.56 17.90 11.34
N GLU A 245 -7.42 19.11 10.80
CA GLU A 245 -7.93 20.33 11.42
C GLU A 245 -9.18 20.94 10.76
N GLU A 246 -9.57 20.51 9.56
CA GLU A 246 -10.63 21.20 8.79
C GLU A 246 -11.76 20.29 8.28
N ALA A 247 -11.60 18.96 8.29
CA ALA A 247 -12.61 18.07 7.70
C ALA A 247 -12.75 16.71 8.42
N ILE A 248 -13.29 16.79 9.62
CA ILE A 248 -14.65 16.28 9.87
C ILE A 248 -15.27 17.45 10.64
N GLU A 249 -16.26 18.15 10.07
CA GLU A 249 -16.91 19.27 10.77
C GLU A 249 -17.18 18.85 12.22
N ALA A 250 -16.75 19.69 13.17
CA ALA A 250 -17.00 19.49 14.59
C ALA A 250 -18.48 19.15 14.86
N ASP A 251 -19.39 19.61 13.99
CA ASP A 251 -20.82 19.35 14.06
C ASP A 251 -21.22 17.88 13.82
N LEU A 252 -20.45 17.11 13.03
CA LEU A 252 -20.66 15.67 12.83
C LEU A 252 -20.08 14.83 13.99
N GLN A 253 -19.05 15.34 14.68
CA GLN A 253 -18.47 14.69 15.86
C GLN A 253 -19.25 15.00 17.14
N LEU A 254 -19.97 16.13 17.19
CA LEU A 254 -20.74 16.59 18.35
C LEU A 254 -22.23 16.22 18.30
N ALA A 255 -22.70 15.58 17.23
CA ALA A 255 -24.09 15.10 17.11
C ALA A 255 -24.35 13.72 17.76
N VAL A 256 -23.48 13.28 18.68
CA VAL A 256 -23.65 12.10 19.55
C VAL A 256 -23.94 12.54 20.98
#